data_AF-A0A662KIV4-F1
#
_entry.id   AF-A0A662KIV4-F1
#
_cell.length_a   1.000
_cell.length_b   1.000
_cell.length_c   1.000
_cell.angle_alpha   90.00
_cell.angle_beta   90.00
_cell.angle_gamma   90.00
#
_symmetry.space_group_name_H-M   'P 1'
#
loop_
_entity.id
_entity.type
_entity.pdbx_description
1 polymer ?
#
loop_
_entity_poly.entity_id
_entity_poly.type
_entity_poly.pdbx_seq_one_letter_code
_entity_poly.pdbx_strand_id
1 'polypeptide(L)'
;MNEVTILDGYVDEPTCLGVPPYISPYPRYIAGAIKSAKRDVKINYITIDQVREGEREVLEKADLVVVVAGMIVPGKYLSGFPASPREL
;
A
#
# COMPACT_ATOMS: atom_id res chain seq x y z
N MET A 1 8.57 15.18 9.03
CA MET A 1 8.39 13.91 8.31
C MET A 1 9.63 13.05 8.45
N ASN A 2 9.54 12.11 9.37
CA ASN A 2 10.53 11.09 9.72
C ASN A 2 10.00 9.68 9.43
N GLU A 3 8.67 9.49 9.38
CA GLU A 3 8.03 8.19 9.09
C GLU A 3 6.94 8.33 8.02
N VAL A 4 7.01 7.49 6.98
CA VAL A 4 6.01 7.41 5.91
C VAL A 4 5.53 5.97 5.80
N THR A 5 4.22 5.77 5.76
CA THR A 5 3.62 4.44 5.57
C THR A 5 2.97 4.36 4.19
N ILE A 6 3.32 3.33 3.43
CA ILE A 6 2.70 3.00 2.15
C ILE A 6 1.64 1.95 2.42
N LEU A 7 0.37 2.29 2.20
CA LEU A 7 -0.77 1.37 2.29
C LEU A 7 -1.08 0.83 0.89
N ASP A 8 -0.81 -0.46 0.68
CA ASP A 8 -1.17 -1.16 -0.56
C ASP A 8 -2.61 -1.66 -0.49
N GLY A 9 -3.51 -0.93 -1.15
CA GLY A 9 -4.91 -1.27 -1.32
C GLY A 9 -5.17 -2.27 -2.43
N TYR A 10 -4.13 -2.79 -3.08
CA TYR A 10 -4.18 -3.56 -4.32
C TYR A 10 -4.73 -2.76 -5.50
N VAL A 11 -3.97 -2.74 -6.59
CA VAL A 11 -4.36 -2.09 -7.84
C VAL A 11 -4.70 -3.15 -8.87
N ASP A 12 -5.86 -2.97 -9.51
CA ASP A 12 -6.25 -3.76 -10.66
C ASP A 12 -5.62 -3.24 -11.94
N GLU A 13 -4.39 -3.65 -12.20
CA GLU A 13 -3.79 -3.44 -13.51
C GLU A 13 -3.34 -4.78 -14.10
N PRO A 14 -3.69 -5.06 -15.37
CA PRO A 14 -3.18 -6.23 -16.05
C PRO A 14 -1.66 -6.18 -16.01
N THR A 15 -1.02 -7.30 -15.68
CA THR A 15 0.44 -7.50 -15.55
C THR A 15 1.11 -7.08 -14.23
N CYS A 16 0.45 -6.37 -13.33
CA CYS A 16 1.12 -5.83 -12.14
C CYS A 16 1.21 -6.78 -10.93
N LEU A 17 0.50 -7.94 -10.95
CA LEU A 17 0.46 -8.94 -9.86
C LEU A 17 0.60 -8.27 -8.47
N GLY A 18 -0.36 -7.40 -8.14
CA GLY A 18 -0.31 -6.56 -6.95
C GLY A 18 -0.89 -7.19 -5.70
N VAL A 19 -0.87 -8.52 -5.57
CA VAL A 19 -1.43 -9.23 -4.41
C VAL A 19 -0.39 -10.20 -3.82
N PRO A 20 -0.46 -10.52 -2.52
CA PRO A 20 0.48 -11.43 -1.87
C PRO A 20 0.63 -12.75 -2.64
N PRO A 21 1.86 -13.27 -2.82
CA PRO A 21 3.13 -12.85 -2.22
C PRO A 21 3.87 -11.73 -2.98
N TYR A 22 3.27 -11.14 -4.01
CA TYR A 22 3.92 -10.15 -4.87
C TYR A 22 3.64 -8.72 -4.41
N ILE A 23 4.57 -7.81 -4.70
CA ILE A 23 4.43 -6.37 -4.42
C ILE A 23 4.32 -5.64 -5.76
N SER A 24 3.27 -4.84 -5.92
CA SER A 24 3.06 -4.03 -7.13
C SER A 24 4.27 -3.09 -7.40
N PRO A 25 4.53 -2.69 -8.66
CA PRO A 25 5.55 -1.68 -8.96
C PRO A 25 5.30 -0.33 -8.24
N TYR A 26 4.04 0.06 -8.01
CA TYR A 26 3.70 1.36 -7.43
C TYR A 26 4.28 1.59 -6.02
N PRO A 27 4.05 0.70 -5.01
CA PRO A 27 4.70 0.82 -3.71
C PRO A 27 6.24 0.93 -3.79
N ARG A 28 6.85 0.21 -4.74
CA ARG A 28 8.30 0.23 -4.95
C ARG A 28 8.79 1.57 -5.48
N TYR A 29 8.09 2.15 -6.46
CA TYR A 29 8.40 3.48 -6.99
C TYR A 29 8.22 4.58 -5.94
N ILE A 30 7.15 4.49 -5.14
CA ILE A 30 6.90 5.43 -4.04
C ILE A 30 8.03 5.35 -3.01
N ALA A 31 8.42 4.15 -2.58
CA ALA A 31 9.56 3.98 -1.67
C ALA A 31 10.86 4.58 -2.24
N GLY A 32 11.12 4.35 -3.52
CA GLY A 32 12.27 4.94 -4.23
C GLY A 32 12.23 6.47 -4.27
N ALA A 33 11.07 7.06 -4.56
CA ALA A 33 10.86 8.50 -4.57
C ALA A 33 11.08 9.12 -3.18
N ILE A 34 10.54 8.49 -2.13
CA ILE A 34 10.76 8.93 -0.74
C ILE A 34 12.25 8.91 -0.41
N LYS A 35 12.96 7.82 -0.73
CA LYS A 35 14.40 7.70 -0.48
C LYS A 35 15.23 8.69 -1.30
N SER A 36 14.79 9.02 -2.51
CA SER A 36 15.42 10.04 -3.36
C SER A 36 15.27 11.44 -2.76
N ALA A 37 14.12 11.77 -2.20
CA ALA A 37 13.86 13.06 -1.56
C ALA A 37 14.54 13.20 -0.18
N LYS A 38 14.49 12.16 0.67
CA LYS A 38 15.11 12.14 2.00
C LYS A 38 15.47 10.71 2.42
N ARG A 39 16.78 10.42 2.47
CA ARG A 39 17.31 9.07 2.72
C ARG A 39 16.97 8.52 4.11
N ASP A 40 16.88 9.38 5.11
CA ASP A 40 16.72 9.00 6.53
C ASP A 40 15.26 8.82 6.95
N VAL A 41 14.32 8.85 6.01
CA VAL A 41 12.91 8.54 6.30
C VAL A 41 12.75 7.04 6.55
N LYS A 42 12.08 6.70 7.66
CA LYS A 42 11.57 5.35 7.92
C LYS A 42 10.37 5.12 7.01
N ILE A 43 10.42 4.06 6.21
CA ILE A 43 9.36 3.70 5.27
C ILE A 43 8.75 2.39 5.76
N ASN A 44 7.45 2.40 6.05
CA ASN A 44 6.69 1.19 6.31
C ASN A 44 5.88 0.82 5.07
N TYR A 45 5.63 -0.46 4.89
CA TYR A 45 4.72 -1.01 3.90
C TYR A 45 3.72 -1.89 4.63
N ILE A 46 2.43 -1.69 4.33
CA ILE A 46 1.34 -2.48 4.89
C ILE A 46 0.29 -2.71 3.81
N THR A 47 -0.31 -3.89 3.77
CA THR A 47 -1.42 -4.18 2.85
C THR A 47 -2.78 -3.90 3.48
N ILE A 48 -3.80 -3.73 2.66
CA ILE A 48 -5.18 -3.60 3.15
C ILE A 48 -5.63 -4.82 3.98
N ASP A 49 -5.15 -6.02 3.67
CA ASP A 49 -5.48 -7.22 4.43
C ASP A 49 -4.89 -7.15 5.86
N GLN A 50 -3.65 -6.68 6.02
CA GLN A 50 -3.06 -6.47 7.34
C GLN A 50 -3.81 -5.38 8.15
N VAL A 51 -4.29 -4.34 7.48
CA VAL A 51 -5.14 -3.31 8.11
C VAL A 51 -6.49 -3.89 8.56
N ARG A 52 -7.07 -4.81 7.79
CA ARG A 52 -8.29 -5.55 8.15
C ARG A 52 -8.06 -6.52 9.32
N GLU A 53 -6.85 -7.08 9.43
CA GLU A 53 -6.43 -7.94 10.53
C GLU A 53 -6.11 -7.17 11.83
N GLY A 54 -6.10 -5.83 11.77
CA GLY A 54 -6.00 -4.97 12.95
C GLY A 54 -4.63 -4.29 13.12
N GLU A 55 -3.71 -4.41 12.17
CA GLU A 55 -2.38 -3.79 12.21
C GLU A 55 -2.41 -2.27 11.93
N ARG A 56 -3.33 -1.52 12.52
CA ARG A 56 -3.57 -0.09 12.24
C ARG A 56 -2.56 0.85 12.88
N GLU A 57 -1.84 0.39 13.91
CA GLU A 57 -0.90 1.21 14.68
C GLU A 57 0.20 1.85 13.81
N VAL A 58 0.60 1.18 12.72
CA VAL A 58 1.62 1.70 11.78
C VAL A 58 1.12 2.89 10.94
N LEU A 59 -0.20 3.02 10.78
CA LEU A 59 -0.83 4.16 10.10
C LEU A 59 -0.87 5.37 11.03
N GLU A 60 -1.18 5.14 12.31
CA GLU A 60 -1.30 6.21 13.32
C GLU A 60 0.05 6.86 13.66
N LYS A 61 1.14 6.09 13.58
CA LYS A 61 2.51 6.59 13.83
C LYS A 61 3.12 7.34 12.64
N ALA A 62 2.52 7.26 11.46
CA ALA A 62 3.08 7.84 10.26
C ALA A 62 2.85 9.35 10.20
N ASP A 63 3.88 10.12 9.81
CA ASP A 63 3.70 11.54 9.49
C ASP A 63 2.95 11.74 8.15
N LEU A 64 3.02 10.73 7.28
CA LEU A 64 2.36 10.69 5.98
C LEU A 64 1.97 9.24 5.64
N VAL A 65 0.73 9.05 5.22
CA VAL A 65 0.26 7.79 4.63
C VAL A 65 0.07 7.97 3.13
N VAL A 66 0.73 7.14 2.34
CA VAL A 66 0.55 7.08 0.88
C VAL A 66 -0.30 5.87 0.57
N VAL A 67 -1.54 6.10 0.15
CA VAL A 67 -2.48 5.04 -0.22
C VAL A 67 -2.34 4.72 -1.71
N VAL A 68 -2.11 3.45 -2.02
CA VAL A 68 -2.09 2.93 -3.38
C VAL A 68 -3.40 2.17 -3.61
N ALA A 69 -4.34 2.80 -4.30
CA ALA A 69 -5.63 2.20 -4.66
C ALA A 69 -6.04 2.65 -6.07
N GLY A 70 -6.71 1.77 -6.81
CA GLY A 70 -7.09 1.99 -8.21
C GLY A 70 -8.54 1.62 -8.50
N MET A 71 -8.92 1.70 -9.79
CA MET A 71 -10.27 1.34 -10.23
C MET A 71 -10.49 -0.16 -9.97
N ILE A 72 -11.50 -0.49 -9.17
CA ILE A 72 -11.78 -1.86 -8.76
C ILE A 72 -12.61 -2.51 -9.86
N VAL A 73 -12.06 -3.43 -10.66
CA VAL A 73 -12.96 -4.34 -11.40
C VAL A 73 -13.61 -5.30 -10.39
N PRO A 74 -14.93 -5.51 -10.44
CA PRO A 74 -15.58 -6.49 -9.58
C PRO A 74 -15.02 -7.89 -9.90
N GLY A 75 -14.29 -8.49 -8.95
CA GLY A 75 -13.64 -9.78 -9.16
C GLY A 75 -12.83 -10.25 -7.97
N LYS A 76 -12.47 -11.54 -7.97
CA LYS A 76 -11.63 -12.17 -6.94
C LYS A 76 -10.19 -12.22 -7.46
N TYR A 77 -9.26 -11.53 -6.79
CA TYR A 77 -7.84 -11.71 -7.09
C TYR A 77 -7.37 -13.03 -6.48
N LEU A 78 -6.22 -13.51 -6.96
CA LEU A 78 -5.61 -14.78 -6.58
C LEU A 78 -5.57 -15.03 -5.06
N SER A 79 -5.48 -13.98 -4.22
CA SER A 79 -5.27 -14.13 -2.77
C SER A 79 -5.87 -13.03 -1.87
N GLY A 80 -6.50 -11.98 -2.41
CA GLY A 80 -6.99 -10.85 -1.59
C GLY A 80 -8.09 -10.04 -2.27
N PHE A 81 -8.69 -9.13 -1.51
CA PHE A 81 -9.69 -8.18 -2.04
C PHE A 81 -9.11 -6.77 -2.04
N PRO A 82 -9.22 -6.01 -3.14
CA PRO A 82 -8.82 -4.62 -3.13
C PRO A 82 -9.51 -3.82 -2.03
N ALA A 83 -8.89 -2.70 -1.62
CA ALA A 83 -9.48 -1.76 -0.69
C ALA A 83 -10.77 -1.19 -1.29
N SER A 84 -11.85 -1.21 -0.51
CA SER A 84 -13.08 -0.54 -0.89
C SER A 84 -12.97 0.97 -0.62
N PRO A 85 -13.74 1.83 -1.32
CA PRO A 85 -13.75 3.27 -1.07
C PRO A 85 -14.22 3.67 0.34
N ARG A 86 -14.78 2.75 1.13
CA ARG A 86 -15.18 3.01 2.53
C ARG A 86 -14.04 2.75 3.52
N GLU A 87 -12.99 2.07 3.08
CA GLU A 87 -11.81 1.72 3.90
C GLU A 87 -10.68 2.74 3.76
N LEU A 88 -10.80 3.68 2.83
CA LEU A 88 -9.85 4.75 2.52
C LEU A 88 -10.39 6.09 3.03
#